data_AF-A0A3D3XR50-F1
#
_entry.id   AF-A0A3D3XR50-F1
#
_cell.length_a   1.000
_cell.length_b   1.000
_cell.length_c   1.000
_cell.angle_alpha   90.00
_cell.angle_beta   90.00
_cell.angle_gamma   90.00
#
_symmetry.space_group_name_H-M   'P 1'
#
loop_
_entity.id
_entity.type
_entity.pdbx_description
1 polymer ?
#
loop_
_entity_poly.entity_id
_entity_poly.type
_entity_poly.pdbx_seq_one_letter_code
_entity_poly.pdbx_strand_id
1 'polypeptide(L)'
;MKELGLFPNTVAGVLEALEISFGKGIYVNRVVERLLKQNKKWGSRDRSFVAEHTYEMVRWWGLLWALYDHKPSTKRKDLQKLFGIYWQYRGYTLPDWPKFDAVRNFPVNERLSQINNVQD
;
A
#
# COMPACT_ATOMS: atom_id res chain seq x y z
N MET A 1 -0.09 -4.68 18.69
CA MET A 1 0.21 -4.51 17.26
C MET A 1 1.55 -5.18 16.98
N LYS A 2 1.73 -5.77 15.80
CA LYS A 2 3.02 -6.41 15.44
C LYS A 2 3.97 -5.35 14.91
N GLU A 3 5.26 -5.50 15.22
CA GLU A 3 6.33 -4.70 14.60
C GLU A 3 6.95 -5.51 13.47
N LEU A 4 6.73 -5.04 12.23
CA LEU A 4 7.45 -5.55 11.06
C LEU A 4 8.20 -4.37 10.45
N GLY A 5 9.52 -4.49 10.36
CA GLY A 5 10.38 -3.41 9.87
C GLY A 5 10.08 -3.09 8.40
N LEU A 6 9.60 -1.89 8.13
CA LEU A 6 9.50 -1.35 6.78
C LEU A 6 10.84 -0.79 6.34
N PHE A 7 11.23 -1.05 5.09
CA PHE A 7 12.41 -0.45 4.47
C PHE A 7 11.99 0.58 3.40
N PRO A 8 12.57 1.80 3.38
CA PRO A 8 12.11 2.85 2.47
C PRO A 8 12.14 2.45 1.00
N ASN A 9 13.14 1.66 0.59
CA ASN A 9 13.34 1.20 -0.78
C ASN A 9 12.25 0.22 -1.24
N THR A 10 11.86 -0.74 -0.39
CA THR A 10 10.84 -1.74 -0.75
C THR A 10 9.45 -1.12 -0.76
N VAL A 11 9.14 -0.23 0.20
CA VAL A 11 7.91 0.57 0.17
C VAL A 11 7.87 1.45 -1.09
N ALA A 12 8.98 2.08 -1.46
CA ALA A 12 9.04 2.85 -2.72
C ALA A 12 8.75 1.97 -3.96
N GLY A 13 9.25 0.73 -3.97
CA GLY A 13 8.95 -0.24 -5.02
C GLY A 13 7.46 -0.59 -5.13
N VAL A 14 6.78 -0.82 -3.99
CA VAL A 14 5.32 -1.05 -3.97
C VAL A 14 4.57 0.17 -4.53
N LEU A 15 4.92 1.37 -4.09
CA LEU A 15 4.28 2.61 -4.56
C LEU A 15 4.47 2.83 -6.07
N GLU A 16 5.67 2.57 -6.58
CA GLU A 16 5.97 2.65 -8.02
C GLU A 16 5.16 1.62 -8.81
N ALA A 17 5.04 0.39 -8.31
CA ALA A 17 4.27 -0.64 -8.97
C ALA A 17 2.78 -0.25 -9.07
N LEU A 18 2.19 0.30 -8.01
CA LEU A 18 0.82 0.79 -8.00
C LEU A 18 0.62 1.97 -8.95
N GLU A 19 1.53 2.94 -8.92
CA GLU A 19 1.51 4.12 -9.79
C GLU A 19 1.53 3.74 -11.28
N ILE A 20 2.43 2.82 -11.67
CA ILE A 20 2.51 2.34 -13.06
C ILE A 20 1.28 1.50 -13.41
N SER A 21 0.84 0.60 -12.52
CA SER A 21 -0.25 -0.32 -12.85
C SER A 21 -1.57 0.41 -13.07
N PHE A 22 -1.98 1.23 -12.10
CA PHE A 22 -3.23 1.98 -12.19
C PHE A 22 -3.12 3.26 -13.02
N GLY A 23 -1.96 3.93 -13.02
CA GLY A 23 -1.77 5.19 -13.73
C GLY A 23 -1.51 5.03 -15.21
N LYS A 24 -0.91 3.92 -15.65
CA LYS A 24 -0.63 3.62 -17.06
C LYS A 24 -1.43 2.44 -17.61
N GLY A 25 -2.32 1.84 -16.81
CA GLY A 25 -3.15 0.69 -17.22
C GLY A 25 -2.34 -0.56 -17.55
N ILE A 26 -1.15 -0.73 -16.96
CA ILE A 26 -0.30 -1.90 -17.20
C ILE A 26 -0.63 -2.97 -16.17
N TYR A 27 -0.80 -4.21 -16.61
CA TYR A 27 -1.04 -5.32 -15.69
C TYR A 27 0.05 -5.44 -14.62
N VAL A 28 -0.38 -5.56 -13.36
CA VAL A 28 0.49 -5.57 -12.17
C VAL A 28 1.58 -6.64 -12.25
N ASN A 29 1.27 -7.82 -12.79
CA ASN A 29 2.24 -8.90 -12.96
C ASN A 29 3.44 -8.48 -13.81
N ARG A 30 3.17 -7.78 -14.92
CA ARG A 30 4.17 -7.26 -15.84
C ARG A 30 4.98 -6.13 -15.21
N VAL A 31 4.33 -5.28 -14.41
CA VAL A 31 5.01 -4.19 -13.69
C VAL A 31 5.96 -4.74 -12.64
N VAL A 32 5.48 -5.64 -11.77
CA VAL A 32 6.30 -6.27 -10.73
C VAL A 32 7.48 -7.01 -11.33
N GLU A 33 7.27 -7.83 -12.38
CA GLU A 33 8.36 -8.54 -13.04
C GLU A 33 9.47 -7.59 -13.53
N ARG A 34 9.09 -6.48 -14.20
CA ARG A 34 10.03 -5.46 -14.67
C ARG A 34 10.76 -4.78 -13.52
N LEU A 35 10.04 -4.38 -12.48
CA LEU A 35 10.61 -3.71 -11.31
C LEU A 35 11.63 -4.60 -10.60
N LEU A 36 11.33 -5.89 -10.41
CA LEU A 36 12.23 -6.86 -9.79
C LEU A 36 13.47 -7.16 -10.66
N LYS A 37 13.35 -7.10 -11.99
CA LYS A 37 14.47 -7.24 -12.93
C LYS A 37 15.40 -6.03 -12.91
N GLN A 38 14.85 -4.83 -12.78
CA GLN A 38 15.60 -3.58 -12.69
C GLN A 38 16.36 -3.46 -11.36
N ASN A 39 15.75 -3.89 -10.25
CA ASN A 39 16.34 -3.81 -8.92
C ASN A 39 17.17 -5.07 -8.58
N LYS A 40 18.31 -5.24 -9.25
CA LYS A 40 19.19 -6.42 -9.09
C LYS A 40 19.72 -6.62 -7.66
N LYS A 41 19.84 -5.55 -6.87
CA LYS A 41 20.34 -5.59 -5.48
C LYS A 41 19.32 -6.12 -4.48
N TRP A 42 18.04 -6.22 -4.84
CA TRP A 42 17.02 -6.78 -3.96
C TRP A 42 17.22 -8.27 -3.76
N GLY A 43 17.39 -8.68 -2.51
CA GLY A 43 17.44 -10.08 -2.11
C GLY A 43 16.06 -10.73 -2.11
N SER A 44 16.00 -12.02 -1.77
CA SER A 44 14.73 -12.76 -1.73
C SER A 44 13.66 -12.08 -0.86
N ARG A 45 14.03 -11.57 0.33
CA ARG A 45 13.09 -10.88 1.24
C ARG A 45 12.51 -9.61 0.63
N ASP A 46 13.34 -8.76 0.04
CA ASP A 46 12.90 -7.52 -0.62
C ASP A 46 11.94 -7.82 -1.77
N ARG A 47 12.28 -8.82 -2.59
CA ARG A 47 11.46 -9.24 -3.75
C ARG A 47 10.11 -9.76 -3.29
N SER A 48 10.10 -10.64 -2.28
CA SER A 48 8.87 -11.16 -1.69
C SER A 48 8.00 -10.04 -1.11
N PHE A 49 8.61 -9.11 -0.36
CA PHE A 49 7.91 -7.96 0.20
C PHE A 49 7.23 -7.11 -0.89
N VAL A 50 8.00 -6.71 -1.92
CA VAL A 50 7.47 -5.85 -3.00
C VAL A 50 6.36 -6.56 -3.75
N ALA A 51 6.53 -7.84 -4.08
CA ALA A 51 5.49 -8.61 -4.77
C ALA A 51 4.23 -8.76 -3.91
N GLU A 52 4.35 -9.30 -2.68
CA GLU A 52 3.21 -9.55 -1.79
C GLU A 52 2.39 -8.27 -1.58
N HIS A 53 3.04 -7.20 -1.13
CA HIS A 53 2.32 -5.98 -0.76
C HIS A 53 1.76 -5.22 -1.96
N THR A 54 2.38 -5.33 -3.14
CA THR A 54 1.77 -4.80 -4.37
C THR A 54 0.48 -5.54 -4.69
N TYR A 55 0.50 -6.88 -4.71
CA TYR A 55 -0.69 -7.68 -5.02
C TYR A 55 -1.79 -7.50 -3.97
N GLU A 56 -1.45 -7.45 -2.69
CA GLU A 56 -2.41 -7.21 -1.61
C GLU A 56 -3.09 -5.85 -1.74
N MET A 57 -2.35 -4.79 -2.04
CA MET A 57 -2.94 -3.47 -2.22
C MET A 57 -3.79 -3.37 -3.49
N VAL A 58 -3.41 -4.05 -4.58
CA VAL A 58 -4.25 -4.16 -5.78
C VAL A 58 -5.54 -4.92 -5.46
N ARG A 59 -5.46 -6.04 -4.72
CA ARG A 59 -6.59 -6.88 -4.32
C ARG A 59 -7.61 -6.11 -3.48
N TRP A 60 -7.13 -5.29 -2.55
CA TRP A 60 -7.97 -4.48 -1.66
C TRP A 60 -8.14 -3.04 -2.10
N TRP A 61 -7.84 -2.72 -3.36
CA TRP A 61 -7.77 -1.34 -3.84
C TRP A 61 -9.02 -0.52 -3.48
N GLY A 62 -10.21 -1.03 -3.85
CA GLY A 62 -11.48 -0.36 -3.55
C GLY A 62 -11.74 -0.17 -2.06
N LEU A 63 -11.49 -1.22 -1.25
CA LEU A 63 -11.65 -1.15 0.20
C LEU A 63 -10.73 -0.10 0.84
N LEU A 64 -9.46 -0.07 0.44
CA LEU A 64 -8.48 0.87 1.00
C LEU A 64 -8.86 2.33 0.69
N TRP A 65 -9.37 2.59 -0.51
CA TRP A 65 -9.87 3.93 -0.88
C TRP A 65 -11.17 4.29 -0.17
N ALA A 66 -12.08 3.33 0.03
CA ALA A 66 -13.30 3.53 0.82
C ALA A 66 -12.95 3.84 2.29
N LEU A 67 -12.01 3.08 2.87
CA LEU A 67 -11.48 3.39 4.20
C LEU A 67 -10.97 4.83 4.23
N TYR A 68 -10.12 5.21 3.27
CA TYR A 68 -9.53 6.54 3.20
C TYR A 68 -10.51 7.68 2.88
N ASP A 69 -11.78 7.40 2.56
CA ASP A 69 -12.78 8.42 2.17
C ASP A 69 -12.38 9.26 0.96
N HIS A 70 -11.64 8.67 0.02
CA HIS A 70 -11.08 9.42 -1.09
C HIS A 70 -11.27 8.71 -2.43
N LYS A 71 -11.41 9.50 -3.50
CA LYS A 71 -11.42 8.93 -4.85
C LYS A 71 -10.04 8.33 -5.16
N PRO A 72 -9.99 7.15 -5.81
CA PRO A 72 -8.71 6.56 -6.19
C PRO A 72 -7.81 7.53 -6.97
N SER A 73 -6.57 7.66 -6.51
CA SER A 73 -5.56 8.54 -7.08
C SER A 73 -4.22 7.81 -7.18
N THR A 74 -3.52 7.97 -8.30
CA THR A 74 -2.17 7.42 -8.50
C THR A 74 -1.07 8.39 -8.13
N LYS A 75 -1.40 9.57 -7.58
CA LYS A 75 -0.39 10.53 -7.11
C LYS A 75 0.39 9.94 -5.94
N ARG A 76 1.72 10.09 -5.97
CA ARG A 76 2.62 9.51 -4.99
C ARG A 76 2.25 9.80 -3.53
N LYS A 77 1.84 11.03 -3.22
CA LYS A 77 1.44 11.43 -1.86
C LYS A 77 0.19 10.67 -1.38
N ASP A 78 -0.77 10.45 -2.26
CA ASP A 78 -2.00 9.75 -1.90
C ASP A 78 -1.73 8.25 -1.73
N LEU A 79 -0.89 7.66 -2.60
CA LEU A 79 -0.45 6.27 -2.45
C LEU A 79 0.35 6.03 -1.16
N GLN A 80 1.16 7.00 -0.72
CA GLN A 80 1.88 6.90 0.56
C GLN A 80 0.92 6.82 1.75
N LYS A 81 -0.12 7.66 1.76
CA LYS A 81 -1.16 7.62 2.78
C LYS A 81 -1.97 6.32 2.71
N LEU A 82 -2.32 5.89 1.50
CA LEU A 82 -3.01 4.62 1.27
C LEU A 82 -2.20 3.42 1.76
N PHE A 83 -0.88 3.40 1.52
CA PHE A 83 0.01 2.38 2.07
C PHE A 83 0.01 2.42 3.60
N GLY A 84 0.05 3.60 4.20
CA GLY A 84 0.00 3.76 5.65
C GLY A 84 -1.30 3.23 6.26
N ILE A 85 -2.44 3.48 5.61
CA ILE A 85 -3.76 2.94 6.00
C ILE A 85 -3.79 1.43 5.83
N TYR A 86 -3.30 0.91 4.69
CA TYR A 86 -3.16 -0.53 4.44
C TYR A 86 -2.35 -1.23 5.54
N TRP A 87 -1.24 -0.62 5.96
CA TRP A 87 -0.37 -1.18 6.99
C TRP A 87 -1.06 -1.28 8.35
N GLN A 88 -1.76 -0.23 8.75
CA GLN A 88 -2.58 -0.21 9.97
C GLN A 88 -3.77 -1.17 9.88
N TYR A 89 -4.40 -1.27 8.70
CA TYR A 89 -5.47 -2.25 8.43
C TYR A 89 -5.00 -3.68 8.61
N ARG A 90 -3.73 -3.97 8.30
CA ARG A 90 -3.09 -5.26 8.59
C ARG A 90 -2.70 -5.46 10.06
N GLY A 91 -2.94 -4.49 10.94
CA GLY A 91 -2.66 -4.55 12.38
C GLY A 91 -1.22 -4.21 12.77
N TYR A 92 -0.48 -3.55 11.88
CA TYR A 92 0.92 -3.15 12.11
C TYR A 92 1.04 -1.67 12.48
N THR A 93 2.08 -1.34 13.25
CA THR A 93 2.46 0.04 13.55
C THR A 93 3.24 0.66 12.39
N LEU A 94 3.07 1.97 12.19
CA LEU A 94 3.84 2.72 11.22
C LEU A 94 5.18 3.15 11.81
N PRO A 95 6.28 3.06 11.04
CA PRO A 95 7.56 3.63 11.45
C PRO A 95 7.46 5.15 11.54
N ASP A 96 8.44 5.78 12.18
CA ASP A 96 8.47 7.24 12.30
C ASP A 96 8.99 7.92 11.01
N TRP A 97 8.18 7.86 9.96
CA TRP A 97 8.48 8.47 8.66
C TRP A 97 7.51 9.63 8.39
N PRO A 98 8.00 10.83 8.01
CA PRO A 98 7.16 12.01 7.81
C PRO A 98 6.00 11.83 6.81
N LYS A 99 6.16 10.91 5.83
CA LYS A 99 5.13 10.60 4.83
C LYS A 99 3.87 9.95 5.44
N PHE A 100 3.96 9.42 6.65
CA PHE A 100 2.88 8.72 7.34
C PHE A 100 2.21 9.56 8.43
N ASP A 101 2.73 10.75 8.75
CA ASP A 101 2.21 11.57 9.85
C ASP A 101 0.72 11.87 9.70
N ALA A 102 0.28 12.17 8.48
CA ALA A 102 -1.12 12.46 8.18
C ALA A 102 -2.08 11.28 8.40
N VAL A 103 -1.58 10.05 8.51
CA VAL A 103 -2.39 8.84 8.69
C VAL A 103 -1.98 8.02 9.91
N ARG A 104 -1.11 8.54 10.79
CA ARG A 104 -0.52 7.77 11.90
C ARG A 104 -1.55 7.27 12.92
N ASN A 105 -2.61 8.04 13.13
CA ASN A 105 -3.71 7.73 14.04
C ASN A 105 -5.01 7.43 13.28
N PHE A 106 -4.90 6.77 12.13
CA PHE A 106 -6.05 6.56 11.26
C PHE A 106 -7.05 5.57 11.89
N PRO A 107 -8.35 5.91 12.01
CA PRO A 107 -9.33 5.10 12.76
C PRO A 107 -9.86 3.93 11.91
N VAL A 108 -8.98 2.96 11.60
CA VAL A 108 -9.30 1.82 10.71
C VAL A 108 -10.58 1.09 11.14
N ASN A 109 -10.70 0.72 12.42
CA ASN A 109 -11.82 -0.09 12.90
C ASN A 109 -13.16 0.64 12.77
N GLU A 110 -13.18 1.94 13.09
CA GLU A 110 -14.38 2.77 12.97
C GLU A 110 -14.82 2.88 11.50
N ARG A 111 -13.87 3.14 10.60
CA ARG A 111 -14.13 3.22 9.15
C ARG A 111 -14.60 1.87 8.59
N LEU A 112 -14.04 0.75 9.03
CA LEU A 112 -14.49 -0.59 8.64
C LEU A 112 -15.94 -0.84 9.08
N SER A 113 -16.29 -0.52 10.33
CA SER A 113 -17.67 -0.66 10.83
C SER A 113 -18.65 0.18 10.01
N GLN A 114 -18.28 1.41 9.65
CA GLN A 114 -19.12 2.27 8.80
C GLN A 114 -19.36 1.67 7.41
N ILE A 115 -18.35 1.05 6.79
CA ILE A 115 -18.49 0.43 5.46
C ILE A 115 -19.42 -0.80 5.52
N ASN A 116 -19.27 -1.63 6.55
CA ASN A 116 -20.06 -2.86 6.68
C ASN A 116 -21.53 -2.57 7.01
N ASN A 117 -21.81 -1.58 7.87
CA ASN A 117 -23.17 -1.21 8.27
C ASN A 117 -24.01 -0.58 7.14
N VAL A 118 -23.40 -0.24 6.00
CA VAL A 118 -24.10 0.29 4.82
C VAL A 118 -24.53 -0.84 3.86
N GLN A 119 -24.08 -2.08 4.10
CA GLN A 119 -24.42 -3.24 3.28
C GLN A 119 -25.60 -4.08 3.83
N ASP A 120 -26.17 -3.69 4.97
CA ASP A 120 -27.38 -4.27 5.58
C ASP A 120 -28.59 -3.33 5.40
#